data_AF-A0A7I8KHW1-F1
#
_entry.id   AF-A0A7I8KHW1-F1
#
_cell.length_a   1.000
_cell.length_b   1.000
_cell.length_c   1.000
_cell.angle_alpha   90.00
_cell.angle_beta   90.00
_cell.angle_gamma   90.00
#
_symmetry.space_group_name_H-M   'P 1'
#
loop_
_entity.id
_entity.type
_entity.pdbx_description
1 polymer ?
#
loop_
_entity_poly.entity_id
_entity_poly.type
_entity_poly.pdbx_seq_one_letter_code
_entity_poly.pdbx_strand_id
1 'polypeptide(L)'
;MASILRASSVWVCLFLLLAAVNGQDDFDIGEERKTHLNFFFHDIVSGPNATAVAIVQSSVMNSTAGRFGLVVMVDNALTEGPNISSKLIGRAQGFYATASQGDLALLMTMNFYFIDGVYNGSTLAILGRNSAASQTREISVVGGTGYFRLAQGYAIAKTGSWNATSGDAVVEYDVYVVHKGPASASTSNPGGAPGSGQTSAGSRSTVYFPVLLLLQAAYFLCFLGH
;
A
#
# COMPACT_ATOMS: atom_id res chain seq x y z
N MET A 1 -7.37 -32.85 52.47
CA MET A 1 -6.30 -32.80 51.43
C MET A 1 -6.84 -32.43 50.05
N ALA A 2 -7.92 -33.06 49.55
CA ALA A 2 -8.46 -32.76 48.21
C ALA A 2 -8.93 -31.30 47.99
N SER A 3 -9.42 -30.61 49.03
CA SER A 3 -9.87 -29.21 48.96
C SER A 3 -8.73 -28.20 48.77
N ILE A 4 -7.56 -28.48 49.37
CA ILE A 4 -6.38 -27.62 49.29
C ILE A 4 -5.73 -27.73 47.89
N LEU A 5 -5.71 -28.95 47.33
CA LEU A 5 -5.23 -29.20 45.96
C LEU A 5 -6.10 -28.47 44.93
N ARG A 6 -7.44 -28.53 45.04
CA ARG A 6 -8.35 -27.80 44.14
C ARG A 6 -8.19 -26.28 44.18
N ALA A 7 -7.95 -25.71 45.36
CA ALA A 7 -7.71 -24.28 45.48
C ALA A 7 -6.41 -23.87 44.75
N SER A 8 -5.33 -24.65 44.90
CA SER A 8 -4.05 -24.36 44.24
C SER A 8 -4.13 -24.43 42.70
N SER A 9 -4.94 -25.35 42.15
CA SER A 9 -5.13 -25.49 40.69
C SER A 9 -5.81 -24.27 40.07
N VAL A 10 -6.78 -23.65 40.77
CA VAL A 10 -7.50 -22.47 40.28
C VAL A 10 -6.57 -21.26 40.19
N TRP A 11 -5.69 -21.07 41.18
CA TRP A 11 -4.71 -19.97 41.17
C TRP A 11 -3.65 -20.14 40.07
N VAL A 12 -3.22 -21.37 39.79
CA VAL A 12 -2.30 -21.65 38.67
C VAL A 12 -2.96 -21.37 37.32
N CYS A 13 -4.22 -21.79 37.13
CA CYS A 13 -4.96 -21.49 35.90
C CYS A 13 -5.20 -19.98 35.72
N LEU A 14 -5.54 -19.25 36.81
CA LEU A 14 -5.73 -17.81 36.75
C LEU A 14 -4.41 -17.08 36.43
N PHE A 15 -3.29 -17.52 37.01
CA PHE A 15 -1.97 -16.95 36.72
C PHE A 15 -1.53 -17.22 35.27
N LEU A 16 -1.79 -18.42 34.74
CA LEU A 16 -1.51 -18.75 33.34
C LEU A 16 -2.42 -17.99 32.36
N LEU A 17 -3.69 -17.77 32.70
CA LEU A 17 -4.60 -16.92 31.92
C LEU A 17 -4.12 -15.46 31.92
N LEU A 18 -3.71 -14.92 33.07
CA LEU A 18 -3.15 -13.58 33.16
C LEU A 18 -1.82 -13.46 32.39
N ALA A 19 -0.96 -14.47 32.43
CA ALA A 19 0.27 -14.51 31.64
C ALA A 19 0.00 -14.59 30.13
N ALA A 20 -1.03 -15.33 29.70
CA ALA A 20 -1.44 -15.42 28.30
C ALA A 20 -2.07 -14.11 27.77
N VAL A 21 -2.75 -13.34 28.61
CA VAL A 21 -3.33 -12.03 28.24
C VAL A 21 -2.26 -10.94 28.10
N ASN A 22 -1.12 -11.06 28.80
CA ASN A 22 -0.05 -10.06 28.78
C ASN A 22 0.99 -10.26 27.65
N GLY A 23 0.80 -11.25 26.77
CA GLY A 23 1.74 -11.62 25.70
C GLY A 23 1.44 -11.04 24.31
N GLN A 24 0.60 -10.01 24.20
CA GLN A 24 0.36 -9.37 22.91
C GLN A 24 1.42 -8.27 22.72
N ASP A 25 2.47 -8.56 21.95
CA ASP A 25 3.33 -7.50 21.40
C ASP A 25 2.41 -6.58 20.57
N ASP A 26 2.05 -5.42 21.12
CA ASP A 26 1.27 -4.42 20.40
C ASP A 26 2.13 -3.86 19.26
N PHE A 27 1.55 -3.79 18.06
CA PHE A 27 2.26 -3.26 16.93
C PHE A 27 2.25 -1.73 17.05
N ASP A 28 3.42 -1.12 17.32
CA ASP A 28 3.52 0.34 17.31
C ASP A 28 3.25 0.87 15.90
N ILE A 29 2.02 1.34 15.71
CA ILE A 29 1.55 1.91 14.46
C ILE A 29 2.03 3.34 14.26
N GLY A 30 2.63 4.00 15.25
CA GLY A 30 3.03 5.40 15.19
C GLY A 30 1.88 6.41 15.33
N GLU A 31 2.25 7.69 15.39
CA GLU A 31 1.30 8.81 15.47
C GLU A 31 0.59 9.03 14.14
N GLU A 32 -0.67 9.43 14.21
CA GLU A 32 -1.43 9.82 13.02
C GLU A 32 -0.95 11.16 12.46
N ARG A 33 -0.75 11.21 11.14
CA ARG A 33 -0.32 12.37 10.38
C ARG A 33 -1.22 12.58 9.17
N LYS A 34 -1.40 13.85 8.80
CA LYS A 34 -2.15 14.27 7.60
C LYS A 34 -1.20 14.92 6.62
N THR A 35 -1.24 14.47 5.37
CA THR A 35 -0.38 14.99 4.30
C THR A 35 -1.23 15.32 3.07
N HIS A 36 -0.96 16.49 2.48
CA HIS A 36 -1.46 16.91 1.18
C HIS A 36 -0.28 17.01 0.21
N LEU A 37 -0.41 16.36 -0.95
CA LEU A 37 0.57 16.38 -2.03
C LEU A 37 -0.08 16.98 -3.27
N ASN A 38 0.69 17.74 -4.04
CA ASN A 38 0.31 18.21 -5.37
C ASN A 38 1.47 17.91 -6.34
N PHE A 39 1.15 17.30 -7.48
CA PHE A 39 2.13 16.95 -8.51
C PHE A 39 1.46 16.64 -9.86
N PHE A 40 2.27 16.50 -10.91
CA PHE A 40 1.83 16.24 -12.27
C PHE A 40 2.28 14.86 -12.75
N PHE A 41 1.32 14.08 -13.22
CA PHE A 41 1.49 12.77 -13.85
C PHE A 41 1.55 12.93 -15.37
N HIS A 42 2.54 12.32 -16.00
CA HIS A 42 2.77 12.39 -17.45
C HIS A 42 2.56 11.03 -18.10
N ASP A 43 1.41 10.84 -18.74
CA ASP A 43 1.11 9.65 -19.55
C ASP A 43 1.67 9.86 -20.97
N ILE A 44 2.73 9.15 -21.30
CA ILE A 44 3.37 9.22 -22.62
C ILE A 44 3.16 7.88 -23.29
N VAL A 45 2.17 7.81 -24.17
CA VAL A 45 1.77 6.63 -24.94
C VAL A 45 2.51 6.58 -26.28
N SER A 46 2.86 7.75 -26.82
CA SER A 46 3.43 7.86 -28.16
C SER A 46 4.94 8.09 -28.19
N GLY A 47 5.53 7.87 -29.37
CA GLY A 47 6.95 8.13 -29.63
C GLY A 47 7.91 7.05 -29.09
N PRO A 48 9.22 7.22 -29.32
CA PRO A 48 10.24 6.22 -28.96
C PRO A 48 10.52 6.14 -27.45
N ASN A 49 10.10 7.14 -26.68
CA ASN A 49 10.31 7.24 -25.23
C ASN A 49 8.99 7.06 -24.47
N ALA A 50 8.06 6.26 -25.01
CA ALA A 50 6.79 5.98 -24.36
C ALA A 50 7.00 5.34 -22.98
N THR A 51 6.26 5.83 -22.00
CA THR A 51 6.24 5.33 -20.61
C THR A 51 4.95 4.57 -20.28
N ALA A 52 3.99 4.58 -21.21
CA ALA A 52 2.74 3.85 -21.13
C ALA A 52 2.59 2.95 -22.36
N VAL A 53 2.54 1.63 -22.14
CA VAL A 53 2.58 0.63 -23.20
C VAL A 53 1.38 -0.32 -23.09
N ALA A 54 0.62 -0.46 -24.18
CA ALA A 54 -0.47 -1.42 -24.26
C ALA A 54 0.08 -2.86 -24.23
N ILE A 55 -0.32 -3.63 -23.22
CA ILE A 55 0.13 -5.03 -23.03
C ILE A 55 -0.98 -6.07 -23.27
N VAL A 56 -2.25 -5.64 -23.23
CA VAL A 56 -3.40 -6.46 -23.57
C VAL A 56 -4.37 -5.62 -24.40
N GLN A 57 -4.85 -6.19 -25.50
CA GLN A 57 -5.86 -5.58 -26.36
C GLN A 57 -6.97 -6.60 -26.62
N SER A 58 -8.17 -6.29 -26.13
CA SER A 58 -9.34 -7.14 -26.34
C SER A 58 -9.83 -7.07 -27.79
N SER A 59 -10.31 -8.18 -28.34
CA SER A 59 -10.90 -8.23 -29.69
C SER A 59 -12.12 -7.32 -29.85
N VAL A 60 -12.82 -7.01 -28.74
CA VAL A 60 -14.01 -6.15 -28.73
C VAL A 60 -13.70 -4.68 -28.42
N MET A 61 -12.43 -4.31 -28.23
CA MET A 61 -12.10 -2.93 -27.81
C MET A 61 -12.60 -1.90 -28.83
N ASN A 62 -12.47 -2.18 -30.13
CA ASN A 62 -12.89 -1.26 -31.19
C ASN A 62 -14.41 -1.21 -31.39
N SER A 63 -15.16 -2.17 -30.83
CA SER A 63 -16.63 -2.21 -30.88
C SER A 63 -17.31 -1.57 -29.67
N THR A 64 -16.54 -1.11 -28.67
CA THR A 64 -17.08 -0.51 -27.44
C THR A 64 -16.67 0.96 -27.35
N ALA A 65 -17.58 1.81 -26.83
CA ALA A 65 -17.30 3.23 -26.66
C ALA A 65 -16.15 3.47 -25.67
N GLY A 66 -16.02 2.63 -24.64
CA GLY A 66 -14.97 2.71 -23.62
C GLY A 66 -13.64 2.05 -23.98
N ARG A 67 -13.51 1.45 -25.18
CA ARG A 67 -12.36 0.62 -25.57
C ARG A 67 -12.10 -0.58 -24.66
N PHE A 68 -13.17 -1.16 -24.11
CA PHE A 68 -13.18 -2.19 -23.07
C PHE A 68 -12.14 -3.31 -23.28
N GLY A 69 -11.41 -3.63 -22.20
CA GLY A 69 -10.41 -4.69 -22.17
C GLY A 69 -9.02 -4.31 -22.71
N LEU A 70 -8.76 -3.04 -23.02
CA LEU A 70 -7.38 -2.53 -23.16
C LEU A 70 -6.71 -2.47 -21.77
N VAL A 71 -5.48 -2.98 -21.67
CA VAL A 71 -4.62 -2.84 -20.48
C VAL A 71 -3.30 -2.20 -20.87
N VAL A 72 -2.90 -1.16 -20.14
CA VAL A 72 -1.69 -0.38 -20.39
C VAL A 72 -0.81 -0.43 -19.14
N MET A 73 0.42 -0.94 -19.30
CA MET A 73 1.46 -0.92 -18.26
C MET A 73 2.13 0.45 -18.25
N VAL A 74 2.36 1.02 -17.08
CA VAL A 74 2.88 2.38 -16.92
C VAL A 74 4.09 2.43 -16.00
N ASP A 75 5.05 3.27 -16.38
CA ASP A 75 6.14 3.79 -15.54
C ASP A 75 6.31 5.28 -15.83
N ASN A 76 5.32 6.06 -15.42
CA ASN A 76 5.15 7.46 -15.79
C ASN A 76 5.87 8.40 -14.81
N ALA A 77 6.36 9.53 -15.32
CA ALA A 77 6.99 10.56 -14.48
C ALA A 77 5.96 11.27 -13.59
N LEU A 78 6.34 11.54 -12.34
CA LEU A 78 5.67 12.48 -11.44
C LEU A 78 6.57 13.70 -11.21
N THR A 79 6.09 14.90 -11.53
CA THR A 79 6.89 16.13 -11.46
C THR A 79 6.20 17.25 -10.67
N GLU A 80 6.97 18.24 -10.22
CA GLU A 80 6.44 19.40 -9.47
C GLU A 80 5.62 20.36 -10.34
N GLY A 81 5.85 20.38 -11.66
CA GLY A 81 5.13 21.26 -12.59
C GLY A 81 4.57 20.51 -13.81
N PRO A 82 3.70 21.16 -14.60
CA PRO A 82 3.04 20.52 -15.76
C PRO A 82 3.98 20.27 -16.94
N ASN A 83 5.19 20.83 -16.93
CA ASN A 83 6.20 20.54 -17.96
C ASN A 83 7.00 19.30 -17.55
N ILE A 84 7.19 18.36 -18.48
CA ILE A 84 8.00 17.15 -18.27
C ILE A 84 9.45 17.45 -17.86
N SER A 85 9.98 18.63 -18.22
CA SER A 85 11.31 19.06 -17.81
C SER A 85 11.37 19.64 -16.39
N SER A 86 10.24 19.76 -15.70
CA SER A 86 10.22 20.17 -14.30
C SER A 86 10.79 19.07 -13.40
N LYS A 87 11.05 19.41 -12.13
CA LYS A 87 11.72 18.52 -11.20
C LYS A 87 10.95 17.21 -11.04
N LEU A 88 11.64 16.10 -11.31
CA LEU A 88 11.14 14.75 -11.09
C LEU A 88 11.14 14.43 -9.60
N ILE A 89 9.98 14.05 -9.07
CA ILE A 89 9.78 13.74 -7.64
C ILE A 89 9.31 12.31 -7.40
N GLY A 90 8.92 11.60 -8.45
CA GLY A 90 8.49 10.22 -8.34
C GLY A 90 8.15 9.57 -9.67
N ARG A 91 7.63 8.35 -9.58
CA ARG A 91 7.14 7.54 -10.69
C ARG A 91 5.79 6.93 -10.34
N ALA A 92 4.89 6.90 -11.31
CA ALA A 92 3.65 6.13 -11.21
C ALA A 92 3.82 4.80 -11.94
N GLN A 93 3.77 3.70 -11.17
CA GLN A 93 4.12 2.37 -11.64
C GLN A 93 2.99 1.37 -11.39
N GLY A 94 2.61 0.62 -12.43
CA GLY A 94 1.50 -0.32 -12.38
C GLY A 94 0.80 -0.36 -13.72
N PHE A 95 -0.53 -0.39 -13.72
CA PHE A 95 -1.30 -0.37 -14.96
C PHE A 95 -2.60 0.41 -14.80
N TYR A 96 -3.18 0.76 -15.94
CA TYR A 96 -4.59 1.08 -16.03
C TYR A 96 -5.27 0.23 -17.11
N ALA A 97 -6.56 -0.02 -16.93
CA ALA A 97 -7.35 -0.79 -17.88
C ALA A 97 -8.68 -0.13 -18.18
N THR A 98 -9.12 -0.13 -19.42
CA THR A 98 -10.47 0.32 -19.78
C THR A 98 -11.50 -0.71 -19.30
N ALA A 99 -12.22 -0.37 -18.24
CA ALA A 99 -13.08 -1.31 -17.51
C ALA A 99 -14.57 -1.10 -17.78
N SER A 100 -14.96 -0.07 -18.54
CA SER A 100 -16.34 0.17 -18.97
C SER A 100 -16.52 -0.08 -20.46
N GLN A 101 -17.69 -0.61 -20.83
CA GLN A 101 -18.10 -0.76 -22.23
C GLN A 101 -18.74 0.52 -22.80
N GLY A 102 -19.43 1.30 -21.95
CA GLY A 102 -20.26 2.43 -22.37
C GLY A 102 -19.54 3.78 -22.38
N ASP A 103 -18.50 3.94 -21.59
CA ASP A 103 -17.74 5.20 -21.46
C ASP A 103 -16.25 4.93 -21.24
N LEU A 104 -15.41 5.93 -21.52
CA LEU A 104 -13.95 5.83 -21.32
C LEU A 104 -13.61 5.92 -19.83
N ALA A 105 -13.83 4.82 -19.12
CA ALA A 105 -13.53 4.67 -17.70
C ALA A 105 -12.40 3.67 -17.49
N LEU A 106 -11.31 4.18 -16.92
CA LEU A 106 -10.13 3.41 -16.58
C LEU A 106 -10.28 2.85 -15.16
N LEU A 107 -9.84 1.63 -14.93
CA LEU A 107 -9.47 1.12 -13.61
C LEU A 107 -7.99 1.45 -13.42
N MET A 108 -7.68 2.26 -12.42
CA MET A 108 -6.31 2.57 -12.01
C MET A 108 -5.85 1.52 -11.01
N THR A 109 -4.67 0.93 -11.21
CA THR A 109 -4.04 0.02 -10.24
C THR A 109 -2.53 0.25 -10.30
N MET A 110 -2.06 1.19 -9.47
CA MET A 110 -0.68 1.66 -9.53
C MET A 110 -0.19 2.20 -8.19
N ASN A 111 1.12 2.29 -8.06
CA ASN A 111 1.80 2.95 -6.96
C ASN A 111 2.39 4.28 -7.43
N PHE A 112 2.22 5.34 -6.64
CA PHE A 112 3.07 6.51 -6.71
C PHE A 112 4.29 6.25 -5.83
N TYR A 113 5.45 6.03 -6.46
CA TYR A 113 6.73 5.84 -5.81
C TYR A 113 7.51 7.15 -5.80
N PHE A 114 7.71 7.73 -4.63
CA PHE A 114 8.42 9.00 -4.47
C PHE A 114 9.92 8.77 -4.34
N ILE A 115 10.72 9.59 -5.04
CA ILE A 115 12.18 9.45 -5.10
C ILE A 115 12.92 10.68 -4.56
N ASP A 116 12.18 11.67 -4.05
CA ASP A 116 12.72 12.95 -3.61
C ASP A 116 12.12 13.39 -2.27
N GLY A 117 12.83 14.30 -1.60
CA GLY A 117 12.39 14.93 -0.36
C GLY A 117 12.21 13.94 0.80
N VAL A 118 11.32 14.30 1.74
CA VAL A 118 11.03 13.49 2.95
C VAL A 118 10.27 12.19 2.64
N TYR A 119 9.74 12.08 1.42
CA TYR A 119 8.96 10.92 0.96
C TYR A 119 9.79 9.90 0.18
N ASN A 120 11.09 10.16 -0.06
CA ASN A 120 11.96 9.29 -0.85
C ASN A 120 11.90 7.83 -0.37
N GLY A 121 11.65 6.91 -1.31
CA GLY A 121 11.50 5.48 -1.05
C GLY A 121 10.12 5.05 -0.56
N SER A 122 9.20 5.99 -0.34
CA SER A 122 7.83 5.72 0.12
C SER A 122 6.86 5.59 -1.06
N THR A 123 5.76 4.87 -0.84
CA THR A 123 4.71 4.72 -1.86
C THR A 123 3.33 5.09 -1.35
N LEU A 124 2.47 5.53 -2.27
CA LEU A 124 1.01 5.53 -2.12
C LEU A 124 0.40 4.58 -3.15
N ALA A 125 -0.50 3.70 -2.71
CA ALA A 125 -1.23 2.77 -3.56
C ALA A 125 -2.56 3.39 -4.01
N ILE A 126 -2.75 3.45 -5.33
CA ILE A 126 -3.92 4.01 -5.99
C ILE A 126 -4.73 2.88 -6.61
N LEU A 127 -6.00 2.79 -6.22
CA LEU A 127 -6.95 1.84 -6.77
C LEU A 127 -8.31 2.51 -6.93
N GLY A 128 -8.84 2.54 -8.16
CA GLY A 128 -10.19 3.06 -8.37
C GLY A 128 -10.54 3.37 -9.80
N ARG A 129 -11.80 3.76 -9.99
CA ARG A 129 -12.34 4.17 -11.29
C ARG A 129 -11.90 5.59 -11.62
N ASN A 130 -11.38 5.78 -12.82
CA ASN A 130 -10.95 7.05 -13.38
C ASN A 130 -11.69 7.31 -14.70
N SER A 131 -12.75 8.12 -14.63
CA SER A 131 -13.53 8.53 -15.80
C SER A 131 -12.73 9.56 -16.61
N ALA A 132 -11.91 9.11 -17.56
CA ALA A 132 -10.91 9.94 -18.23
C ALA A 132 -11.52 11.11 -19.02
N ALA A 133 -12.77 10.98 -19.47
CA ALA A 133 -13.51 12.04 -20.15
C ALA A 133 -14.04 13.14 -19.21
N SER A 134 -14.07 12.91 -17.89
CA SER A 134 -14.50 13.90 -16.90
C SER A 134 -13.34 14.83 -16.54
N GLN A 135 -13.58 16.13 -16.32
CA GLN A 135 -12.49 17.08 -16.03
C GLN A 135 -11.80 16.84 -14.67
N THR A 136 -12.57 16.40 -13.68
CA THR A 136 -12.13 16.16 -12.30
C THR A 136 -12.59 14.78 -11.86
N ARG A 137 -11.70 13.96 -11.31
CA ARG A 137 -12.01 12.59 -10.84
C ARG A 137 -11.42 12.35 -9.47
N GLU A 138 -12.18 11.67 -8.62
CA GLU A 138 -11.69 11.18 -7.34
C GLU A 138 -11.31 9.70 -7.46
N ILE A 139 -10.13 9.33 -6.95
CA ILE A 139 -9.60 7.98 -6.96
C ILE A 139 -9.11 7.65 -5.55
N SER A 140 -9.39 6.45 -5.05
CA SER A 140 -9.02 6.07 -3.69
C SER A 140 -7.52 5.84 -3.54
N VAL A 141 -6.98 6.33 -2.42
CA VAL A 141 -5.70 5.89 -1.88
C VAL A 141 -5.99 4.78 -0.88
N VAL A 142 -5.56 3.57 -1.22
CA VAL A 142 -5.92 2.35 -0.47
C VAL A 142 -4.82 1.84 0.44
N GLY A 143 -3.65 2.47 0.41
CA GLY A 143 -2.51 2.07 1.20
C GLY A 143 -1.28 2.93 0.94
N GLY A 144 -0.21 2.63 1.67
CA GLY A 144 1.10 3.23 1.45
C GLY A 144 2.20 2.53 2.25
N THR A 145 3.44 2.84 1.90
CA THR A 145 4.64 2.29 2.53
C THR A 145 5.57 3.41 3.00
N GLY A 146 6.58 3.07 3.80
CA GLY A 146 7.56 4.05 4.30
C GLY A 146 6.88 5.16 5.11
N TYR A 147 7.11 6.41 4.71
CA TYR A 147 6.48 7.60 5.27
C TYR A 147 4.95 7.49 5.30
N PHE A 148 4.36 6.86 4.27
CA PHE A 148 2.91 6.69 4.12
C PHE A 148 2.39 5.35 4.64
N ARG A 149 3.08 4.70 5.59
CA ARG A 149 2.60 3.47 6.20
C ARG A 149 1.18 3.65 6.76
N LEU A 150 0.31 2.67 6.47
CA LEU A 150 -1.11 2.69 6.83
C LEU A 150 -1.91 3.85 6.21
N ALA A 151 -1.45 4.41 5.09
CA ALA A 151 -2.15 5.51 4.43
C ALA A 151 -3.55 5.11 3.95
N GLN A 152 -4.52 5.98 4.20
CA GLN A 152 -5.86 5.96 3.62
C GLN A 152 -6.25 7.37 3.21
N GLY A 153 -6.98 7.50 2.11
CA GLY A 153 -7.42 8.80 1.63
C GLY A 153 -7.91 8.78 0.19
N TYR A 154 -7.77 9.92 -0.48
CA TYR A 154 -8.26 10.10 -1.84
C TYR A 154 -7.31 11.02 -2.64
N ALA A 155 -7.37 10.86 -3.94
CA ALA A 155 -6.67 11.66 -4.92
C ALA A 155 -7.68 12.31 -5.86
N ILE A 156 -7.56 13.62 -6.05
CA ILE A 156 -8.30 14.36 -7.07
C ILE A 156 -7.39 14.55 -8.27
N ALA A 157 -7.75 13.89 -9.37
CA ALA A 157 -7.06 14.02 -10.64
C ALA A 157 -7.78 15.06 -11.50
N LYS A 158 -7.04 16.03 -12.07
CA LYS A 158 -7.54 17.04 -13.02
C LYS A 158 -6.76 16.97 -14.33
N THR A 159 -7.44 16.86 -15.47
CA THR A 159 -6.72 16.78 -16.76
C THR A 159 -6.24 18.17 -17.15
N GLY A 160 -4.93 18.37 -17.22
CA GLY A 160 -4.33 19.61 -17.70
C GLY A 160 -4.28 19.65 -19.22
N SER A 161 -3.73 18.60 -19.84
CA SER A 161 -3.70 18.43 -21.30
C SER A 161 -3.97 16.99 -21.69
N TRP A 162 -4.59 16.79 -22.86
CA TRP A 162 -4.85 15.47 -23.42
C TRP A 162 -4.86 15.54 -24.95
N ASN A 163 -4.02 14.72 -25.59
CA ASN A 163 -4.02 14.51 -27.02
C ASN A 163 -4.81 13.23 -27.34
N ALA A 164 -6.04 13.39 -27.84
CA ALA A 164 -6.91 12.25 -28.13
C ALA A 164 -6.38 11.34 -29.26
N THR A 165 -5.50 11.85 -30.14
CA THR A 165 -4.92 11.06 -31.24
C THR A 165 -3.78 10.18 -30.75
N SER A 166 -2.85 10.75 -29.97
CA SER A 166 -1.68 10.00 -29.47
C SER A 166 -1.97 9.23 -28.19
N GLY A 167 -2.95 9.68 -27.39
CA GLY A 167 -3.23 9.19 -26.05
C GLY A 167 -2.45 9.92 -24.95
N ASP A 168 -1.49 10.78 -25.30
CA ASP A 168 -0.63 11.44 -24.32
C ASP A 168 -1.44 12.43 -23.45
N ALA A 169 -1.15 12.46 -22.15
CA ALA A 169 -1.85 13.31 -21.20
C ALA A 169 -0.95 13.83 -20.09
N VAL A 170 -1.24 15.05 -19.62
CA VAL A 170 -0.70 15.59 -18.37
C VAL A 170 -1.86 15.78 -17.40
N VAL A 171 -1.74 15.16 -16.22
CA VAL A 171 -2.80 15.12 -15.21
C VAL A 171 -2.23 15.66 -13.90
N GLU A 172 -2.85 16.71 -13.36
CA GLU A 172 -2.56 17.21 -12.02
C GLU A 172 -3.24 16.30 -10.99
N TYR A 173 -2.51 15.95 -9.94
CA TYR A 173 -2.98 15.15 -8.81
C TYR A 173 -2.87 15.94 -7.51
N ASP A 174 -4.01 16.12 -6.84
CA ASP A 174 -4.10 16.57 -5.45
C ASP A 174 -4.41 15.36 -4.56
N VAL A 175 -3.48 14.94 -3.72
CA VAL A 175 -3.60 13.72 -2.90
C VAL A 175 -3.68 14.07 -1.43
N TYR A 176 -4.73 13.60 -0.75
CA TYR A 176 -4.99 13.83 0.67
C TYR A 176 -4.98 12.49 1.41
N VAL A 177 -4.06 12.34 2.36
CA VAL A 177 -3.89 11.07 3.09
C VAL A 177 -3.75 11.28 4.59
N VAL A 178 -4.35 10.35 5.34
CA VAL A 178 -4.07 10.10 6.74
C VAL A 178 -3.18 8.86 6.81
N HIS A 179 -2.06 8.94 7.52
CA HIS A 179 -1.08 7.84 7.61
C HIS A 179 -0.39 7.84 8.97
N LYS A 180 0.40 6.80 9.26
CA LYS A 180 1.12 6.65 10.54
C LYS A 180 2.59 6.25 10.38
N GLY A 181 3.17 6.48 9.20
CA GLY A 181 4.58 6.18 8.96
C GLY A 181 5.53 7.12 9.73
N PRO A 182 6.79 6.67 9.92
CA PRO A 182 7.81 7.44 10.64
C PRO A 182 8.11 8.77 9.93
N ALA A 183 8.54 9.78 10.70
CA ALA A 183 8.77 11.14 10.21
C ALA A 183 9.85 11.26 9.11
N SER A 184 10.66 10.23 8.89
CA SER A 184 11.48 10.06 7.70
C SER A 184 11.50 8.60 7.26
N ALA A 185 11.50 8.37 5.95
CA ALA A 185 11.80 7.04 5.41
C ALA A 185 13.26 6.70 5.76
N SER A 186 13.48 5.67 6.57
CA SER A 186 14.82 5.15 6.82
C SER A 186 15.42 4.73 5.48
N THR A 187 16.52 5.34 5.08
CA THR A 187 17.28 5.01 3.87
C THR A 187 17.92 3.62 4.03
N SER A 188 17.14 2.55 3.85
CA SER A 188 17.71 1.22 3.64
C SER A 188 18.21 1.15 2.20
N ASN A 189 19.46 1.54 2.01
CA ASN A 189 20.17 1.51 0.73
C ASN A 189 20.29 0.04 0.22
N PRO A 190 19.84 -0.34 -0.99
CA PRO A 190 19.85 -1.75 -1.42
C PRO A 190 21.23 -2.33 -1.80
N GLY A 191 22.34 -1.64 -1.54
CA GLY A 191 23.65 -1.97 -2.14
C GLY A 191 24.84 -2.13 -1.19
N GLY A 192 24.64 -2.16 0.12
CA GLY A 192 25.74 -2.31 1.09
C GLY A 192 25.99 -3.76 1.48
N ALA A 193 27.19 -4.29 1.20
CA ALA A 193 27.68 -5.55 1.77
C ALA A 193 27.51 -5.54 3.32
N PRO A 194 27.27 -6.70 3.97
CA PRO A 194 26.96 -6.74 5.39
C PRO A 194 28.20 -6.35 6.23
N GLY A 195 28.22 -5.09 6.66
CA GLY A 195 29.13 -4.57 7.67
C GLY A 195 28.64 -4.96 9.06
N SER A 196 29.54 -5.58 9.82
CA SER A 196 29.35 -6.05 11.18
C SER A 196 28.86 -4.97 12.16
N GLY A 197 27.80 -5.31 12.90
CA GLY A 197 27.61 -4.85 14.28
C GLY A 197 26.67 -3.67 14.51
N GLN A 198 25.38 -3.97 14.69
CA GLN A 198 24.59 -3.45 15.81
C GLN A 198 23.44 -4.42 16.06
N THR A 199 23.54 -5.16 17.15
CA THR A 199 22.48 -6.05 17.65
C THR A 199 21.33 -5.22 18.21
N SER A 200 20.34 -4.90 17.37
CA SER A 200 19.00 -4.67 17.89
C SER A 200 18.38 -6.04 18.15
N ALA A 201 17.91 -6.24 19.38
CA ALA A 201 17.25 -7.46 19.79
C ALA A 201 16.01 -7.68 18.91
N GLY A 202 16.12 -8.60 17.95
CA GLY A 202 14.98 -9.04 17.16
C GLY A 202 13.97 -9.67 18.10
N SER A 203 12.78 -9.05 18.20
CA SER A 203 11.62 -9.71 18.78
C SER A 203 11.40 -11.00 17.97
N ARG A 204 11.75 -12.13 18.59
CA ARG A 204 11.41 -13.44 18.06
C ARG A 204 9.91 -13.57 18.15
N SER A 205 9.22 -13.50 17.01
CA SER A 205 7.86 -13.96 16.87
C SER A 205 7.80 -15.41 17.35
N THR A 206 7.41 -15.58 18.60
CA THR A 206 7.23 -16.90 19.21
C THR A 206 5.89 -17.40 18.71
N VAL A 207 5.93 -18.29 17.72
CA VAL A 207 4.74 -19.01 17.26
C VAL A 207 4.14 -19.72 18.47
N TYR A 208 2.93 -19.29 18.87
CA TYR A 208 2.17 -19.75 20.04
C TYR A 208 1.68 -21.22 19.96
N PHE A 209 2.36 -22.08 19.20
CA PHE A 209 2.08 -23.52 19.18
C PHE A 209 2.34 -24.25 20.52
N PRO A 210 3.30 -23.86 21.40
CA PRO A 210 3.51 -24.60 22.64
C PRO A 210 2.45 -24.29 23.71
N VAL A 211 1.75 -23.15 23.64
CA VAL A 211 0.75 -22.77 24.66
C VAL A 211 -0.53 -23.62 24.54
N LEU A 212 -0.95 -23.94 23.31
CA LEU A 212 -2.13 -24.78 23.08
C LEU A 212 -1.90 -26.25 23.50
N LEU A 213 -0.67 -26.75 23.27
CA LEU A 213 -0.23 -28.09 23.71
C LEU A 213 -0.12 -28.19 25.24
N LEU A 214 0.34 -27.14 25.91
CA LEU A 214 0.39 -27.07 27.38
C LEU A 214 -1.01 -26.99 28.00
N LEU A 215 -1.94 -26.28 27.38
CA LEU A 215 -3.36 -26.23 27.79
C LEU A 215 -4.06 -27.59 27.62
N GLN A 216 -3.80 -28.33 26.52
CA GLN A 216 -4.31 -29.68 26.34
C GLN A 216 -3.72 -30.68 27.34
N ALA A 217 -2.42 -30.59 27.64
CA ALA A 217 -1.78 -31.44 28.65
C ALA A 217 -2.30 -31.15 30.07
N ALA A 218 -2.51 -29.87 30.41
CA ALA A 218 -3.09 -29.47 31.69
C ALA A 218 -4.56 -29.90 31.83
N TYR A 219 -5.35 -29.84 30.75
CA TYR A 219 -6.73 -30.34 30.74
C TYR A 219 -6.78 -31.86 30.92
N PHE A 220 -5.88 -32.61 30.28
CA PHE A 220 -5.76 -34.07 30.44
C PHE A 220 -5.39 -34.47 31.88
N LEU A 221 -4.46 -33.74 32.51
CA LEU A 221 -4.04 -33.97 33.89
C LEU A 221 -5.11 -33.55 34.92
N CYS A 222 -5.92 -32.52 34.64
CA CYS A 222 -6.93 -32.01 35.58
C CYS A 222 -8.30 -32.70 35.49
N PHE A 223 -8.68 -33.26 34.33
CA PHE A 223 -10.05 -33.75 34.11
C PHE A 223 -10.18 -35.24 33.76
N LEU A 224 -9.12 -35.90 33.28
CA LEU A 224 -9.17 -37.32 32.85
C LEU A 224 -8.35 -38.26 33.75
N GLY A 225 -7.67 -37.75 34.78
CA GLY A 225 -6.89 -38.53 35.74
C GLY A 225 -7.66 -39.02 36.98
N HIS A 226 -8.91 -39.45 36.81
CA HIS A 226 -9.69 -40.15 37.83
C HIS A 226 -10.13 -41.52 37.31
#